data_AF-A0A0G4GL36-F1
#
_entry.id   AF-A0A0G4GL36-F1
#
_cell.length_a   1.000
_cell.length_b   1.000
_cell.length_c   1.000
_cell.angle_alpha   90.00
_cell.angle_beta   90.00
_cell.angle_gamma   90.00
#
_symmetry.space_group_name_H-M   'P 1'
#
loop_
_entity.id
_entity.type
_entity.pdbx_description
1 polymer ?
#
loop_
_entity_poly.entity_id
_entity_poly.type
_entity_poly.pdbx_seq_one_letter_code
_entity_poly.pdbx_strand_id
1 'polypeptide(L)'
;MQGQIPTINKWVARREFAIRAARANAGPTGWRYEHLRGIHEAFDYLPLTNLVEDVVQANVSYHIRPLLGISRLIGLEKTDEDGNLTGEVQPIAIGEILRRWITRALCFQLREQSMEKLSPYQYAVGIASGQDKLLAAIRTFLASGAADEKRVVISLNAKNGLKIISCQATLERVNSLFPELTEFLLQWYGELPDLWFAHEDGLVRIIKNAEGTQ
;
A
#
# COMPACT_ATOMS: atom_id res chain seq x y z
N MET A 1 18.74 10.69 -15.84
CA MET A 1 19.05 11.15 -14.47
C MET A 1 18.52 10.08 -13.53
N GLN A 2 19.40 9.29 -12.90
CA GLN A 2 19.00 8.36 -11.84
C GLN A 2 18.57 9.21 -10.64
N GLY A 3 17.28 9.23 -10.34
CA GLY A 3 16.76 9.88 -9.14
C GLY A 3 17.26 9.13 -7.93
N GLN A 4 18.12 9.77 -7.13
CA GLN A 4 18.55 9.22 -5.86
C GLN A 4 17.32 9.05 -4.97
N ILE A 5 17.14 7.85 -4.39
CA ILE A 5 16.04 7.62 -3.46
C ILE A 5 16.16 8.62 -2.31
N PRO A 6 15.11 9.39 -2.00
CA PRO A 6 15.15 10.29 -0.88
C PRO A 6 15.49 9.50 0.38
N THR A 7 16.57 9.87 1.07
CA THR A 7 16.82 9.40 2.44
C THR A 7 15.53 9.64 3.21
N ILE A 8 14.95 8.60 3.84
CA ILE A 8 13.71 8.82 4.60
C ILE A 8 14.05 9.82 5.69
N ASN A 9 13.37 10.97 5.66
CA ASN A 9 13.62 11.99 6.65
C ASN A 9 13.34 11.36 8.03
N LYS A 10 14.36 11.34 8.90
CA LYS A 10 14.28 10.71 10.24
C LYS A 10 13.06 11.20 11.03
N TRP A 11 12.57 12.41 10.75
CA TRP A 11 11.34 12.98 11.32
C TRP A 11 10.04 12.36 10.78
N VAL A 12 9.98 11.98 9.51
CA VAL A 12 8.82 11.31 8.90
C VAL A 12 8.68 9.89 9.44
N ALA A 13 9.80 9.16 9.52
CA ALA A 13 9.85 7.83 10.15
C ALA A 13 9.37 7.88 11.62
N ARG A 14 9.81 8.89 12.38
CA ARG A 14 9.39 9.14 13.77
C ARG A 14 7.91 9.53 13.91
N ARG A 15 7.39 10.36 13.02
CA ARG A 15 5.99 10.82 13.07
C ARG A 15 5.01 9.68 12.79
N GLU A 16 5.34 8.73 11.92
CA GLU A 16 4.49 7.58 11.65
C GLU A 16 4.36 6.61 12.83
N PHE A 17 5.39 6.49 13.69
CA PHE A 17 5.28 5.75 14.96
C PHE A 17 4.15 6.27 15.86
N ALA A 18 3.97 7.59 15.90
CA ALA A 18 3.05 8.24 16.83
C ALA A 18 1.57 8.19 16.38
N ILE A 19 1.30 8.14 15.07
CA ILE A 19 -0.05 8.45 14.55
C ILE A 19 -0.99 7.24 14.54
N ARG A 20 -0.53 5.97 14.45
CA ARG A 20 -1.45 4.81 14.29
C ARG A 20 -0.99 3.47 14.89
N ALA A 21 -0.16 3.46 15.93
CA ALA A 21 0.29 2.20 16.53
C ALA A 21 -0.88 1.26 16.96
N ALA A 22 -2.03 1.80 17.35
CA ALA A 22 -2.97 1.05 18.20
C ALA A 22 -3.90 -0.02 17.55
N ARG A 23 -3.95 -0.26 16.23
CA ARG A 23 -5.01 -1.13 15.64
C ARG A 23 -4.67 -1.96 14.40
N ALA A 24 -3.42 -2.00 13.93
CA ALA A 24 -3.09 -2.77 12.73
C ALA A 24 -2.92 -4.27 13.06
N ASN A 25 -3.51 -5.13 12.22
CA ASN A 25 -3.26 -6.57 12.29
C ASN A 25 -1.79 -6.88 11.98
N ALA A 26 -1.24 -7.85 12.70
CA ALA A 26 0.11 -8.32 12.52
C ALA A 26 0.27 -9.09 11.20
N GLY A 27 1.46 -8.99 10.62
CA GLY A 27 1.88 -9.82 9.49
C GLY A 27 2.27 -11.24 9.94
N PRO A 28 2.94 -12.01 9.06
CA PRO A 28 3.41 -13.37 9.34
C PRO A 28 4.21 -13.54 10.65
N THR A 29 5.11 -12.60 10.97
CA THR A 29 5.94 -12.63 12.19
C THR A 29 5.16 -12.40 13.49
N GLY A 30 3.90 -11.98 13.42
CA GLY A 30 3.15 -11.54 14.59
C GLY A 30 3.57 -10.16 15.13
N TRP A 31 4.54 -9.49 14.50
CA TRP A 31 4.98 -8.17 14.94
C TRP A 31 3.93 -7.09 14.68
N ARG A 32 3.85 -6.15 15.61
CA ARG A 32 2.97 -4.99 15.56
C ARG A 32 3.77 -3.70 15.68
N TYR A 33 3.12 -2.56 15.43
CA TYR A 33 3.76 -1.25 15.55
C TYR A 33 4.23 -0.97 16.98
N GLU A 34 3.55 -1.52 17.99
CA GLU A 34 3.93 -1.43 19.40
C GLU A 34 5.29 -2.08 19.67
N HIS A 35 5.59 -3.21 19.00
CA HIS A 35 6.90 -3.85 19.13
C HIS A 35 8.00 -3.00 18.50
N LEU A 36 7.75 -2.46 17.30
CA LEU A 36 8.71 -1.56 16.65
C LEU A 36 8.96 -0.30 17.50
N ARG A 37 7.90 0.25 18.09
CA ARG A 37 7.98 1.40 19.01
C ARG A 37 8.78 1.04 20.26
N GLY A 38 8.49 -0.10 20.89
CA GLY A 38 9.23 -0.58 22.06
C GLY A 38 10.71 -0.78 21.76
N ILE A 39 11.06 -1.31 20.59
CA ILE A 39 12.47 -1.42 20.15
C ILE A 39 13.09 -0.02 20.00
N HIS A 40 12.37 0.92 19.38
CA HIS A 40 12.88 2.28 19.19
C HIS A 40 13.08 3.03 20.52
N GLU A 41 12.19 2.83 21.48
CA GLU A 41 12.24 3.50 22.79
C GLU A 41 13.22 2.82 23.78
N ALA A 42 13.39 1.50 23.70
CA ALA A 42 14.23 0.74 24.64
C ALA A 42 15.71 0.66 24.23
N PHE A 43 16.01 0.83 22.94
CA PHE A 43 17.37 0.64 22.42
C PHE A 43 17.84 1.85 21.63
N ASP A 44 18.46 2.80 22.31
CA ASP A 44 19.10 3.98 21.68
C ASP A 44 20.18 3.61 20.65
N TYR A 45 20.72 2.39 20.72
CA TYR A 45 21.81 1.91 19.87
C TYR A 45 21.37 1.04 18.68
N LEU A 46 20.11 0.58 18.64
CA LEU A 46 19.63 -0.22 17.50
C LEU A 46 19.37 0.75 16.35
N PRO A 47 20.17 0.71 15.26
CA PRO A 47 20.03 1.69 14.21
C PRO A 47 18.90 1.24 13.28
N LEU A 48 17.65 1.25 13.79
CA LEU A 48 16.45 1.01 12.99
C LEU A 48 16.45 1.89 11.74
N THR A 49 17.03 3.09 11.83
CA THR A 49 17.23 3.99 10.68
C THR A 49 18.18 3.42 9.62
N ASN A 50 19.21 2.67 10.00
CA ASN A 50 20.11 2.02 9.05
C ASN A 50 19.39 0.86 8.35
N LEU A 51 18.62 0.06 9.11
CA LEU A 51 17.79 -0.99 8.51
C LEU A 51 16.77 -0.40 7.53
N VAL A 52 16.14 0.73 7.89
CA VAL A 52 15.24 1.46 6.98
C VAL A 52 15.98 1.90 5.72
N GLU A 53 17.16 2.50 5.87
CA GLU A 53 17.96 2.95 4.72
C GLU A 53 18.35 1.76 3.83
N ASP A 54 18.80 0.66 4.40
CA ASP A 54 19.17 -0.55 3.65
C ASP A 54 17.96 -1.10 2.87
N VAL A 55 16.78 -1.13 3.49
CA VAL A 55 15.54 -1.55 2.84
C VAL A 55 15.14 -0.61 1.71
N VAL A 56 15.23 0.69 1.95
CA VAL A 56 14.88 1.74 0.99
C VAL A 56 15.81 1.69 -0.23
N GLN A 57 17.12 1.55 -0.01
CA GLN A 57 18.15 1.46 -1.05
C GLN A 57 18.28 0.08 -1.70
N ALA A 58 17.38 -0.85 -1.39
CA ALA A 58 17.43 -2.25 -1.85
C ALA A 58 18.71 -3.03 -1.49
N ASN A 59 19.41 -2.60 -0.44
CA ASN A 59 20.62 -3.23 0.09
C ASN A 59 20.33 -4.38 1.09
N VAL A 60 19.13 -4.94 1.05
CA VAL A 60 18.75 -6.08 1.89
C VAL A 60 19.26 -7.38 1.28
N SER A 61 19.86 -8.24 2.11
CA SER A 61 20.29 -9.58 1.71
C SER A 61 19.16 -10.40 1.07
N TYR A 62 19.49 -11.17 0.03
CA TYR A 62 18.54 -12.02 -0.68
C TYR A 62 17.82 -13.04 0.22
N HIS A 63 18.42 -13.42 1.36
CA HIS A 63 17.79 -14.29 2.34
C HIS A 63 16.69 -13.61 3.17
N ILE A 64 16.79 -12.29 3.34
CA ILE A 64 15.89 -11.50 4.19
C ILE A 64 14.73 -10.93 3.36
N ARG A 65 14.95 -10.65 2.07
CA ARG A 65 13.91 -10.11 1.18
C ARG A 65 12.63 -10.97 1.16
N PRO A 66 12.69 -12.32 1.03
CA PRO A 66 11.48 -13.14 1.11
C PRO A 66 10.76 -12.97 2.44
N LEU A 67 11.49 -12.94 3.56
CA LEU A 67 10.87 -12.79 4.88
C LEU A 67 10.09 -11.48 5.02
N LEU A 68 10.62 -10.38 4.49
CA LEU A 68 9.94 -9.08 4.45
C LEU A 68 8.83 -8.99 3.38
N GLY A 69 8.91 -9.84 2.36
CA GLY A 69 7.98 -9.93 1.24
C GLY A 69 6.72 -10.73 1.54
N ILE A 70 6.79 -11.72 2.45
CA ILE A 70 5.65 -12.60 2.80
C ILE A 70 4.49 -11.78 3.38
N SER A 71 3.29 -12.25 3.06
CA SER A 71 2.04 -11.70 3.60
C SER A 71 1.22 -12.78 4.30
N ARG A 72 0.56 -12.40 5.39
CA ARG A 72 -0.48 -13.22 6.03
C ARG A 72 -1.81 -12.98 5.33
N LEU A 73 -2.40 -14.03 4.79
CA LEU A 73 -3.70 -13.97 4.13
C LEU A 73 -4.82 -14.15 5.15
N ILE A 74 -5.80 -13.25 5.11
CA ILE A 74 -7.08 -13.40 5.82
C ILE A 74 -8.24 -13.29 4.82
N GLY A 75 -9.31 -14.05 5.03
CA GLY A 75 -10.55 -13.89 4.27
C GLY A 75 -11.53 -13.01 5.05
N LEU A 76 -11.98 -11.91 4.45
CA LEU A 76 -13.07 -11.10 4.97
C LEU A 76 -14.32 -11.32 4.11
N GLU A 77 -15.45 -11.58 4.73
CA GLU A 77 -16.71 -11.67 4.00
C GLU A 77 -17.21 -10.27 3.63
N LYS A 78 -17.67 -10.12 2.38
CA LYS A 78 -18.23 -8.87 1.90
C LYS A 78 -19.63 -8.66 2.45
N THR A 79 -19.95 -7.41 2.75
CA THR A 79 -21.30 -6.97 3.09
C THR A 79 -21.99 -6.33 1.89
N ASP A 80 -23.31 -6.47 1.81
CA ASP A 80 -24.15 -5.68 0.90
C ASP A 80 -24.31 -4.22 1.39
N GLU A 81 -25.13 -3.43 0.68
CA GLU A 81 -25.40 -2.03 1.03
C GLU A 81 -26.13 -1.87 2.37
N ASP A 82 -26.87 -2.89 2.79
CA ASP A 82 -27.62 -2.94 4.05
C ASP A 82 -26.77 -3.53 5.22
N GLY A 83 -25.54 -3.95 4.93
CA GLY A 83 -24.61 -4.50 5.91
C GLY A 83 -24.74 -6.02 6.14
N ASN A 84 -25.53 -6.74 5.35
CA ASN A 84 -25.66 -8.18 5.46
C ASN A 84 -24.51 -8.91 4.77
N LEU A 85 -24.11 -10.04 5.33
CA LEU A 85 -23.08 -10.90 4.79
C LEU A 85 -23.54 -11.54 3.46
N THR A 86 -22.71 -11.44 2.43
CA THR A 86 -23.06 -11.87 1.07
C THR A 86 -22.61 -13.28 0.71
N GLY A 87 -21.82 -13.95 1.55
CA GLY A 87 -21.12 -15.18 1.21
C GLY A 87 -19.87 -15.00 0.33
N GLU A 88 -19.65 -13.81 -0.24
CA GLU A 88 -18.46 -13.54 -1.05
C GLU A 88 -17.25 -13.18 -0.18
N VAL A 89 -16.11 -13.83 -0.42
CA VAL A 89 -14.87 -13.59 0.34
C VAL A 89 -13.92 -12.63 -0.41
N GLN A 90 -13.46 -11.62 0.31
CA GLN A 90 -12.35 -10.74 -0.03
C GLN A 90 -11.08 -11.17 0.71
N PRO A 91 -10.09 -11.76 0.02
CA PRO A 91 -8.79 -12.00 0.62
C PRO A 91 -8.07 -10.67 0.86
N ILE A 92 -7.44 -10.54 2.02
CA ILE A 92 -6.56 -9.44 2.39
C ILE A 92 -5.20 -10.00 2.75
N ALA A 93 -4.19 -9.59 1.99
CA ALA A 93 -2.80 -9.90 2.28
C ALA A 93 -2.22 -8.84 3.24
N ILE A 94 -1.87 -9.27 4.45
CA ILE A 94 -1.27 -8.43 5.48
C ILE A 94 0.24 -8.66 5.45
N GLY A 95 0.95 -7.77 4.76
CA GLY A 95 2.41 -7.81 4.67
C GLY A 95 3.13 -7.58 6.00
N GLU A 96 4.43 -7.87 6.00
CA GLU A 96 5.29 -7.63 7.16
C GLU A 96 5.28 -6.17 7.65
N ILE A 97 5.41 -6.00 8.97
CA ILE A 97 5.25 -4.69 9.60
C ILE A 97 6.34 -3.70 9.17
N LEU A 98 7.58 -4.16 9.02
CA LEU A 98 8.71 -3.34 8.59
C LEU A 98 8.50 -2.82 7.17
N ARG A 99 8.13 -3.70 6.23
CA ARG A 99 7.79 -3.33 4.85
C ARG A 99 6.65 -2.31 4.83
N ARG A 100 5.54 -2.60 5.52
CA ARG A 100 4.37 -1.69 5.57
C ARG A 100 4.73 -0.32 6.14
N TRP A 101 5.52 -0.27 7.22
CA TRP A 101 5.97 0.96 7.84
C TRP A 101 6.82 1.80 6.89
N ILE A 102 7.83 1.18 6.27
CA ILE A 102 8.77 1.85 5.35
C ILE A 102 8.04 2.34 4.10
N THR A 103 7.23 1.49 3.44
CA THR A 103 6.42 1.88 2.29
C THR A 103 5.52 3.07 2.62
N ARG A 104 4.90 3.06 3.80
CA ARG A 104 4.03 4.16 4.22
C ARG A 104 4.80 5.46 4.46
N ALA A 105 5.98 5.39 5.08
CA ALA A 105 6.84 6.56 5.25
C ALA A 105 7.25 7.16 3.90
N LEU A 106 7.57 6.33 2.92
CA LEU A 106 7.85 6.76 1.53
C LEU A 106 6.62 7.42 0.89
N CYS A 107 5.44 6.79 0.97
CA CYS A 107 4.20 7.36 0.44
C CYS A 107 3.86 8.72 1.07
N PHE A 108 4.14 8.89 2.37
CA PHE A 108 3.94 10.16 3.06
C PHE A 108 4.93 11.23 2.56
N GLN A 109 6.21 10.88 2.45
CA GLN A 109 7.25 11.78 1.97
C GLN A 109 7.02 12.23 0.51
N LEU A 110 6.49 11.34 -0.32
CA LEU A 110 6.21 11.60 -1.74
C LEU A 110 4.78 12.12 -1.98
N ARG A 111 4.02 12.44 -0.93
CA ARG A 111 2.60 12.79 -1.04
C ARG A 111 2.35 13.97 -1.97
N GLU A 112 3.09 15.06 -1.80
CA GLU A 112 2.90 16.28 -2.59
C GLU A 112 3.26 16.06 -4.06
N GLN A 113 4.41 15.46 -4.32
CA GLN A 113 4.84 15.08 -5.67
C GLN A 113 3.86 14.10 -6.33
N SER A 114 3.27 13.18 -5.55
CA SER A 114 2.25 12.25 -6.05
C SER A 114 0.96 12.96 -6.43
N MET A 115 0.53 13.94 -5.64
CA MET A 115 -0.63 14.76 -5.98
C MET A 115 -0.39 15.54 -7.28
N GLU A 116 0.78 16.14 -7.44
CA GLU A 116 1.13 16.89 -8.66
C GLU A 116 1.14 16.00 -9.90
N LYS A 117 1.82 14.83 -9.84
CA LYS A 117 1.95 13.91 -10.98
C LYS A 117 0.65 13.20 -11.38
N LEU A 118 -0.28 13.02 -10.43
CA LEU A 118 -1.57 12.33 -10.66
C LEU A 118 -2.74 13.28 -10.87
N SER A 119 -2.52 14.58 -10.63
CA SER A 119 -3.47 15.65 -10.96
C SER A 119 -3.66 15.75 -12.48
N PRO A 120 -4.84 16.17 -12.97
CA PRO A 120 -6.05 16.53 -12.22
C PRO A 120 -7.04 15.38 -12.02
N TYR A 121 -6.74 14.18 -12.55
CA TYR A 121 -7.75 13.13 -12.71
C TYR A 121 -7.87 12.16 -11.53
N GLN A 122 -6.88 12.13 -10.63
CA GLN A 122 -6.90 11.26 -9.46
C GLN A 122 -7.38 12.00 -8.22
N TYR A 123 -8.40 11.46 -7.54
CA TYR A 123 -8.97 12.02 -6.30
C TYR A 123 -8.62 11.21 -5.04
N ALA A 124 -8.10 9.99 -5.18
CA ALA A 124 -7.83 9.08 -4.06
C ALA A 124 -6.45 9.26 -3.40
N VAL A 125 -5.51 9.93 -4.06
CA VAL A 125 -4.12 10.05 -3.57
C VAL A 125 -3.86 11.45 -3.07
N GLY A 126 -3.56 11.57 -1.77
CA GLY A 126 -3.12 12.82 -1.14
C GLY A 126 -4.19 13.93 -1.02
N ILE A 127 -5.35 13.81 -1.66
CA ILE A 127 -6.40 14.83 -1.62
C ILE A 127 -7.31 14.64 -0.40
N ALA A 128 -7.32 15.64 0.50
CA ALA A 128 -8.28 15.68 1.59
C ALA A 128 -9.71 15.73 1.04
N SER A 129 -10.58 14.85 1.56
CA SER A 129 -11.97 14.68 1.12
C SER A 129 -12.10 14.48 -0.39
N GLY A 130 -11.24 13.65 -0.98
CA GLY A 130 -11.21 13.39 -2.43
C GLY A 130 -12.55 12.90 -3.00
N GLN A 131 -13.26 12.04 -2.26
CA GLN A 131 -14.58 11.54 -2.66
C GLN A 131 -15.62 12.67 -2.78
N ASP A 132 -15.70 13.54 -1.77
CA ASP A 132 -16.63 14.67 -1.77
C ASP A 132 -16.32 15.65 -2.91
N LYS A 133 -15.03 15.88 -3.18
CA LYS A 133 -14.58 16.73 -4.28
C LYS A 133 -14.95 16.15 -5.65
N LEU A 134 -14.78 14.84 -5.84
CA LEU A 134 -15.19 14.16 -7.07
C LEU A 134 -16.71 14.27 -7.26
N LEU A 135 -17.49 14.02 -6.19
CA LEU A 135 -18.94 14.13 -6.22
C LEU A 135 -19.39 15.56 -6.55
N ALA A 136 -18.79 16.57 -5.93
CA ALA A 136 -19.05 17.97 -6.23
C ALA A 136 -18.70 18.32 -7.68
N ALA A 137 -17.54 17.88 -8.18
CA ALA A 137 -17.13 18.10 -9.56
C ALA A 137 -18.12 17.49 -10.57
N ILE A 138 -18.60 16.27 -10.32
CA ILE A 138 -19.61 15.61 -11.16
C ILE A 138 -20.93 16.40 -11.14
N ARG A 139 -21.40 16.82 -9.95
CA ARG A 139 -22.62 17.63 -9.81
C ARG A 139 -22.51 18.95 -10.57
N THR A 140 -21.39 19.65 -10.44
CA THR A 140 -21.12 20.90 -11.16
C THR A 140 -21.05 20.67 -12.66
N PHE A 141 -20.40 19.59 -13.11
CA PHE A 141 -20.34 19.24 -14.53
C PHE A 141 -21.73 19.02 -15.13
N LEU A 142 -22.60 18.29 -14.42
CA LEU A 142 -23.98 18.05 -14.85
C LEU A 142 -24.84 19.32 -14.84
N ALA A 143 -24.61 20.23 -13.88
CA ALA A 143 -25.41 21.46 -13.74
C ALA A 143 -24.96 22.63 -14.63
N SER A 144 -23.74 22.60 -15.18
CA SER A 144 -23.14 23.72 -15.93
C SER A 144 -23.43 23.72 -17.44
N GLY A 145 -24.25 22.78 -17.93
CA GLY A 145 -24.60 22.69 -19.35
C GLY A 145 -25.63 23.72 -19.80
N ALA A 146 -25.67 24.00 -21.11
CA ALA A 146 -26.78 24.74 -21.71
C ALA A 146 -28.09 23.93 -21.59
N ALA A 147 -29.24 24.59 -21.66
CA ALA A 147 -30.56 23.96 -21.41
C ALA A 147 -30.87 22.79 -22.37
N ASP A 148 -30.25 22.75 -23.54
CA ASP A 148 -30.39 21.74 -24.58
C ASP A 148 -29.20 20.75 -24.64
N GLU A 149 -28.17 20.95 -23.83
CA GLU A 149 -26.96 20.11 -23.83
C GLU A 149 -27.17 18.83 -23.03
N LYS A 150 -26.98 17.67 -23.67
CA LYS A 150 -27.03 16.37 -23.00
C LYS A 150 -25.66 15.99 -22.45
N ARG A 151 -25.56 15.92 -21.12
CA ARG A 151 -24.35 15.46 -20.41
C ARG A 151 -24.60 14.10 -19.77
N VAL A 152 -23.61 13.21 -19.87
CA VAL A 152 -23.69 11.83 -19.37
C VAL A 152 -22.46 11.54 -18.51
N VAL A 153 -22.66 10.81 -17.42
CA VAL A 153 -21.58 10.29 -16.57
C VAL A 153 -21.54 8.79 -16.73
N ILE A 154 -20.34 8.26 -17.01
CA ILE A 154 -20.10 6.82 -17.12
C ILE A 154 -19.38 6.37 -15.87
N SER A 155 -19.99 5.44 -15.13
CA SER A 155 -19.35 4.78 -14.00
C SER A 155 -18.70 3.48 -14.47
N LEU A 156 -17.38 3.36 -14.28
CA LEU A 156 -16.62 2.16 -14.59
C LEU A 156 -16.10 1.56 -13.29
N ASN A 157 -16.38 0.27 -13.06
CA ASN A 157 -15.91 -0.45 -11.89
C ASN A 157 -15.02 -1.63 -12.34
N ALA A 158 -13.74 -1.59 -11.98
CA ALA A 158 -12.83 -2.70 -12.23
C ALA A 158 -13.07 -3.82 -11.21
N LYS A 159 -13.72 -4.91 -11.63
CA LYS A 159 -13.96 -6.08 -10.78
C LYS A 159 -12.62 -6.67 -10.32
N ASN A 160 -12.45 -6.85 -9.00
CA ASN A 160 -11.26 -7.47 -8.40
C ASN A 160 -9.91 -6.80 -8.75
N GLY A 161 -9.88 -5.47 -8.95
CA GLY A 161 -8.70 -4.75 -9.47
C GLY A 161 -7.36 -5.19 -8.86
N LEU A 162 -7.22 -5.22 -7.53
CA LEU A 162 -5.95 -5.58 -6.89
C LEU A 162 -5.50 -7.04 -7.09
N LYS A 163 -6.45 -7.95 -7.36
CA LYS A 163 -6.16 -9.37 -7.61
C LYS A 163 -5.67 -9.64 -9.04
N ILE A 164 -6.00 -8.76 -9.99
CA ILE A 164 -5.81 -9.00 -11.43
C ILE A 164 -4.84 -7.98 -12.05
N ILE A 165 -4.54 -6.88 -11.36
CA ILE A 165 -3.54 -5.92 -11.83
C ILE A 165 -2.18 -6.59 -11.95
N SER A 166 -1.56 -6.46 -13.13
CA SER A 166 -0.20 -6.93 -13.39
C SER A 166 0.81 -6.17 -12.52
N CYS A 167 1.64 -6.92 -11.79
CA CYS A 167 2.81 -6.37 -11.08
C CYS A 167 3.78 -5.69 -12.04
N GLN A 168 4.02 -6.29 -13.20
CA GLN A 168 4.89 -5.72 -14.23
C GLN A 168 4.36 -4.36 -14.70
N ALA A 169 3.08 -4.28 -15.09
CA ALA A 169 2.49 -3.01 -15.55
C ALA A 169 2.51 -1.94 -14.45
N THR A 170 2.33 -2.36 -13.19
CA THR A 170 2.44 -1.47 -12.03
C THR A 170 3.86 -0.95 -11.85
N LEU A 171 4.86 -1.83 -11.91
CA LEU A 171 6.28 -1.47 -11.80
C LEU A 171 6.73 -0.57 -12.95
N GLU A 172 6.33 -0.85 -14.18
CA GLU A 172 6.61 0.00 -15.35
C GLU A 172 6.01 1.40 -15.17
N ARG A 173 4.76 1.47 -14.68
CA ARG A 173 4.11 2.76 -14.44
C ARG A 173 4.75 3.52 -13.29
N VAL A 174 5.14 2.83 -12.21
CA VAL A 174 5.88 3.45 -11.11
C VAL A 174 7.23 3.93 -11.60
N ASN A 175 7.99 3.14 -12.35
CA ASN A 175 9.29 3.56 -12.89
C ASN A 175 9.17 4.80 -13.78
N SER A 176 8.09 4.90 -14.56
CA SER A 176 7.81 6.09 -15.37
C SER A 176 7.51 7.34 -14.55
N LEU A 177 6.83 7.20 -13.40
CA LEU A 177 6.41 8.34 -12.58
C LEU A 177 7.39 8.67 -11.45
N PHE A 178 7.97 7.67 -10.81
CA PHE A 178 8.86 7.71 -9.65
C PHE A 178 10.00 6.71 -9.86
N PRO A 179 10.93 6.96 -10.80
CA PRO A 179 12.06 6.07 -11.04
C PRO A 179 12.89 5.81 -9.79
N GLU A 180 12.91 6.74 -8.83
CA GLU A 180 13.52 6.57 -7.53
C GLU A 180 12.94 5.38 -6.75
N LEU A 181 11.65 5.06 -6.87
CA LEU A 181 11.04 3.95 -6.12
C LEU A 181 11.24 2.58 -6.75
N THR A 182 11.81 2.50 -7.95
CA THR A 182 11.85 1.27 -8.75
C THR A 182 12.58 0.15 -8.02
N GLU A 183 13.82 0.38 -7.60
CA GLU A 183 14.63 -0.62 -6.88
C GLU A 183 13.99 -1.04 -5.56
N PHE A 184 13.39 -0.08 -4.85
CA PHE A 184 12.66 -0.37 -3.62
C PHE A 184 11.50 -1.35 -3.87
N LEU A 185 10.68 -1.11 -4.90
CA LEU A 185 9.51 -1.92 -5.20
C LEU A 185 9.84 -3.25 -5.86
N LEU A 186 10.91 -3.32 -6.65
CA LEU A 186 11.37 -4.56 -7.28
C LEU A 186 11.70 -5.65 -6.24
N GLN A 187 12.16 -5.27 -5.05
CA GLN A 187 12.38 -6.22 -3.95
C GLN A 187 11.13 -7.02 -3.56
N TRP A 188 9.94 -6.48 -3.81
CA TRP A 188 8.67 -7.07 -3.35
C TRP A 188 7.76 -7.53 -4.48
N TYR A 189 7.87 -6.90 -5.65
CA TYR A 189 7.00 -7.12 -6.79
C TYR A 189 7.74 -7.70 -8.01
N GLY A 190 9.07 -7.80 -7.95
CA GLY A 190 9.87 -8.45 -9.00
C GLY A 190 9.73 -9.97 -8.98
N GLU A 191 9.53 -10.56 -7.80
CA GLU A 191 9.15 -11.97 -7.61
C GLU A 191 7.94 -12.01 -6.68
N LEU A 192 6.89 -12.74 -7.08
CA LEU A 192 5.66 -12.80 -6.30
C LEU A 192 5.89 -13.57 -4.99
N PRO A 193 5.64 -12.96 -3.82
CA PRO A 193 5.92 -13.60 -2.54
C PRO A 193 4.86 -14.66 -2.20
N ASP A 194 5.24 -15.58 -1.32
CA ASP A 194 4.33 -16.58 -0.77
C ASP A 194 3.28 -15.93 0.15
N LEU A 195 2.04 -16.42 0.06
CA LEU A 195 0.93 -16.03 0.93
C LEU A 195 0.71 -17.08 2.00
N TRP A 196 0.73 -16.68 3.27
CA TRP A 196 0.56 -17.58 4.40
C TRP A 196 -0.86 -17.52 4.94
N PHE A 197 -1.57 -18.63 4.85
CA PHE A 197 -2.92 -18.77 5.38
C PHE A 197 -2.88 -19.66 6.62
N ALA A 198 -3.19 -19.09 7.78
CA ALA A 198 -3.35 -19.84 9.02
C ALA A 198 -4.75 -20.48 9.04
N HIS A 199 -4.81 -21.81 9.05
CA HIS A 199 -6.05 -22.57 9.08
C HIS A 199 -6.47 -22.87 10.53
N GLU A 200 -7.74 -23.24 10.75
CA GLU A 200 -8.33 -23.47 12.08
C GLU A 200 -7.67 -24.62 12.85
N ASP A 201 -7.01 -25.54 12.13
CA ASP A 201 -6.22 -26.65 12.69
C ASP A 201 -4.88 -26.20 13.28
N GLY A 202 -4.57 -24.90 13.24
CA GLY A 202 -3.30 -24.32 13.69
C GLY A 202 -2.17 -24.45 12.68
N LEU A 203 -2.41 -25.03 11.50
CA LEU A 203 -1.40 -25.16 10.45
C LEU A 203 -1.35 -23.93 9.56
N VAL A 204 -0.14 -23.53 9.16
CA VAL A 204 0.07 -22.50 8.14
C VAL A 204 0.21 -23.18 6.78
N ARG A 205 -0.67 -22.80 5.85
CA ARG A 205 -0.65 -23.24 4.46
C ARG A 205 -0.05 -22.14 3.59
N ILE A 206 0.81 -22.53 2.65
CA ILE A 206 1.42 -21.62 1.69
C ILE A 206 0.60 -21.64 0.41
N ILE A 207 0.12 -20.47 -0.01
CA ILE A 207 -0.53 -20.25 -1.30
C ILE A 207 0.45 -19.48 -2.16
N LYS A 208 0.79 -20.03 -3.33
CA LYS A 208 1.61 -19.33 -4.32
C LYS A 208 0.80 -18.22 -4.94
N ASN A 209 1.35 -17.00 -4.91
CA ASN A 209 0.77 -15.88 -5.61
C ASN A 209 1.08 -16.00 -7.11
N ALA A 210 0.04 -16.00 -7.94
CA ALA A 210 0.15 -16.17 -9.39
C ALA A 210 -0.08 -14.85 -10.14
N GLU A 211 -0.94 -13.97 -9.62
CA GLU A 211 -1.34 -12.69 -10.24
C GLU A 211 -1.78 -11.69 -9.16
N GLY A 212 -1.60 -10.39 -9.42
CA GLY A 212 -2.07 -9.32 -8.54
C GLY A 212 -0.98 -8.69 -7.68
N THR A 213 -1.34 -7.57 -7.05
CA THR A 213 -0.42 -6.71 -6.27
C THR A 213 -0.57 -6.89 -4.74
N GLN A 214 -1.32 -7.91 -4.32
CA GLN A 214 -1.57 -8.26 -2.92
C GLN A 214 -0.84 -9.55 -2.54
#